data_AF-J9FZA3-F1
#
_entry.id   AF-J9FZA3-F1
#
_cell.length_a   1.000
_cell.length_b   1.000
_cell.length_c   1.000
_cell.angle_alpha   90.00
_cell.angle_beta   90.00
_cell.angle_gamma   90.00
#
_symmetry.space_group_name_H-M   'P 1'
#
loop_
_entity.id
_entity.type
_entity.pdbx_description
1 polymer ?
#
loop_
_entity_poly.entity_id
_entity_poly.type
_entity_poly.pdbx_seq_one_letter_code
_entity_poly.pdbx_strand_id
1 'polypeptide(L)'
;MGAHAAWGDLPLLDNANFSLEPGERVGLIGRNGTGKSTLLSILANKIQLDDGERRVQDGLRIHYVEQEPFLPQAKTFEESLICRGHLNTVEDEREKWRLIAKLNEYLNKFDLDPTANPNKASGGEKKEQLLL
;
A
#
# COMPACT_ATOMS: atom_id res chain seq x y z
N MET A 1 8.07 20.15 15.68
CA MET A 1 8.28 19.20 16.80
C MET A 1 8.58 17.84 16.18
N GLY A 2 9.51 17.06 16.74
CA GLY A 2 9.80 15.72 16.20
C GLY A 2 8.65 14.75 16.46
N ALA A 3 8.59 13.68 15.68
CA ALA A 3 7.54 12.67 15.73
C ALA A 3 7.81 11.63 16.84
N HIS A 4 6.78 11.32 17.62
CA HIS A 4 6.80 10.30 18.67
C HIS A 4 5.70 9.26 18.45
N ALA A 5 6.04 7.99 18.65
CA ALA A 5 5.10 6.87 18.59
C ALA A 5 5.62 5.70 19.44
N ALA A 6 4.74 5.06 20.20
CA ALA A 6 5.04 3.92 21.05
C ALA A 6 4.04 2.79 20.86
N TRP A 7 4.44 1.58 21.24
CA TRP A 7 3.55 0.43 21.38
C TRP A 7 3.59 -0.05 22.83
N GLY A 8 2.59 0.31 23.62
CA GLY A 8 2.67 0.19 25.07
C GLY A 8 3.86 1.01 25.59
N ASP A 9 4.75 0.36 26.34
CA ASP A 9 5.95 1.01 26.91
C ASP A 9 7.16 1.03 25.94
N LEU A 10 7.03 0.47 24.74
CA LEU A 10 8.12 0.41 23.77
C LEU A 10 8.10 1.63 22.84
N PRO A 11 9.04 2.59 22.96
CA PRO A 11 9.15 3.69 22.00
C PRO A 11 9.59 3.16 20.64
N LEU A 12 8.81 3.44 19.61
CA LEU A 12 9.08 3.07 18.22
C LEU A 12 9.64 4.26 17.42
N LEU A 13 9.19 5.46 17.74
CA LEU A 13 9.74 6.73 17.28
C LEU A 13 9.96 7.63 18.51
N ASP A 14 11.16 8.19 18.62
CA ASP A 14 11.53 9.10 19.69
C ASP A 14 12.16 10.35 19.08
N ASN A 15 11.40 11.44 19.04
CA ASN A 15 11.79 12.73 18.45
C ASN A 15 12.34 12.59 17.02
N ALA A 16 11.71 11.74 16.22
CA ALA A 16 12.18 11.42 14.87
C ALA A 16 11.85 12.57 13.91
N ASN A 17 12.80 12.93 13.05
CA ASN A 17 12.59 13.92 11.99
C ASN A 17 12.86 13.27 10.64
N PHE A 18 11.92 13.42 9.72
CA PHE A 18 11.99 12.88 8.37
C PHE A 18 11.29 13.82 7.40
N SER A 19 11.94 14.08 6.27
CA SER A 19 11.38 14.81 5.14
C SER A 19 11.59 13.98 3.87
N LEU A 20 10.65 14.07 2.94
CA LEU A 20 10.72 13.42 1.65
C LEU A 20 10.31 14.43 0.58
N GLU A 21 11.20 14.69 -0.36
CA GLU A 21 10.99 15.64 -1.45
C GLU A 21 10.46 14.96 -2.72
N PRO A 22 9.79 15.71 -3.62
CA PRO A 22 9.31 15.16 -4.89
C PRO A 22 10.44 14.52 -5.71
N GLY A 23 10.24 13.27 -6.13
CA GLY A 23 11.20 12.50 -6.93
C GLY A 23 12.21 11.71 -6.11
N GLU A 24 12.26 11.90 -4.79
CA GLU A 24 13.14 11.10 -3.93
C GLU A 24 12.64 9.66 -3.78
N ARG A 25 13.60 8.74 -3.68
CA ARG A 25 13.36 7.34 -3.36
C ARG A 25 14.18 6.99 -2.12
N VAL A 26 13.49 6.70 -1.03
CA VAL A 26 14.13 6.41 0.26
C VAL A 26 13.89 4.96 0.65
N GLY A 27 14.96 4.27 1.04
CA GLY A 27 14.90 2.95 1.65
C GLY A 27 15.03 3.05 3.17
N LEU A 28 14.08 2.47 3.91
CA LEU A 28 14.13 2.42 5.37
C LEU A 28 14.72 1.08 5.82
N ILE A 29 15.90 1.11 6.46
CA ILE A 29 16.60 -0.07 6.98
C ILE A 29 16.72 -0.02 8.50
N GLY A 30 16.79 -1.20 9.12
CA GLY A 30 16.86 -1.34 10.58
C GLY A 30 16.55 -2.77 11.01
N ARG A 31 16.79 -3.11 12.27
CA ARG A 31 16.48 -4.45 12.80
C ARG A 31 14.96 -4.69 12.85
N ASN A 32 14.52 -5.94 12.94
CA ASN A 32 13.10 -6.22 13.15
C ASN A 32 12.66 -5.65 14.51
N GLY A 33 11.45 -5.09 14.56
CA GLY A 33 10.91 -4.46 15.77
C GLY A 33 11.30 -2.99 16.00
N THR A 34 12.15 -2.38 15.17
CA THR A 34 12.59 -0.98 15.36
C THR A 34 11.61 0.07 14.82
N GLY A 35 10.31 -0.25 14.71
CA GLY A 35 9.30 0.73 14.28
C GLY A 35 9.24 1.05 12.78
N LYS A 36 9.92 0.31 11.90
CA LYS A 36 9.89 0.59 10.43
C LYS A 36 8.48 0.55 9.83
N SER A 37 7.76 -0.55 10.07
CA SER A 37 6.38 -0.72 9.59
C SER A 37 5.45 0.30 10.24
N THR A 38 5.73 0.73 11.48
CA THR A 38 5.00 1.79 12.18
C THR A 38 5.21 3.14 11.50
N LEU A 39 6.46 3.51 11.19
CA LEU A 39 6.77 4.74 10.45
C LEU A 39 6.07 4.76 9.09
N LEU A 40 6.14 3.66 8.32
CA LEU A 40 5.44 3.57 7.03
C LEU A 40 3.92 3.68 7.18
N SER A 41 3.34 3.12 8.25
CA SER A 41 1.91 3.21 8.53
C SER A 41 1.48 4.62 8.93
N ILE A 42 2.30 5.33 9.71
CA ILE A 42 2.11 6.74 10.03
C ILE A 42 2.19 7.59 8.76
N LEU A 43 3.19 7.33 7.90
CA LEU A 43 3.33 8.01 6.62
C LEU A 43 2.16 7.73 5.66
N ALA A 44 1.50 6.58 5.80
CA ALA A 44 0.28 6.22 5.08
C ALA A 44 -1.01 6.71 5.74
N ASN A 45 -0.92 7.47 6.85
CA ASN A 45 -2.06 7.91 7.65
C ASN A 45 -2.94 6.77 8.20
N LYS A 46 -2.38 5.57 8.37
CA LYS A 46 -3.05 4.41 8.97
C LYS A 46 -2.91 4.37 10.50
N ILE A 47 -1.87 4.99 11.04
CA ILE A 47 -1.59 5.11 12.47
C ILE A 47 -1.31 6.59 12.76
N GLN A 48 -1.82 7.12 13.87
CA GLN A 48 -1.55 8.48 14.31
C GLN A 48 -0.27 8.53 15.16
N LEU A 49 0.38 9.68 15.19
CA LEU A 49 1.46 9.95 16.12
C LEU A 49 0.90 10.11 17.53
N ASP A 50 1.69 9.74 18.53
CA ASP A 50 1.36 10.02 19.94
C ASP A 50 1.68 11.48 20.29
N ASP A 51 2.75 12.02 19.71
CA ASP A 51 3.12 13.44 19.79
C ASP A 51 3.92 13.87 18.54
N GLY A 52 4.01 15.18 18.32
CA GLY A 52 4.64 15.79 17.16
C GLY A 52 3.66 16.03 16.02
N GLU A 53 4.20 16.11 14.80
CA GLU A 53 3.37 16.43 13.63
C GLU A 53 3.79 15.66 12.38
N ARG A 54 2.79 15.36 11.57
CA ARG A 54 2.96 14.86 10.21
C ARG A 54 2.38 15.89 9.25
N ARG A 55 3.23 16.47 8.41
CA ARG A 55 2.83 17.44 7.38
C ARG A 55 2.93 16.79 6.00
N VAL A 56 1.89 16.93 5.19
CA VAL A 56 1.84 16.49 3.80
C VAL A 56 1.30 17.62 2.94
N GLN A 57 1.69 17.65 1.66
CA GLN A 57 1.13 18.61 0.71
C GLN A 57 -0.35 18.32 0.44
N ASP A 58 -1.13 19.38 0.25
CA ASP A 58 -2.54 19.27 -0.11
C ASP A 58 -2.70 18.54 -1.45
N GLY A 59 -3.65 17.59 -1.50
CA GLY A 59 -3.90 16.77 -2.68
C GLY A 59 -2.88 15.64 -2.93
N LEU A 60 -1.91 15.42 -2.02
CA LEU A 60 -1.00 14.28 -2.11
C LEU A 60 -1.78 12.96 -2.03
N ARG A 61 -1.66 12.13 -3.08
CA ARG A 61 -2.19 10.76 -3.07
C ARG A 61 -1.12 9.81 -2.57
N ILE A 62 -1.46 9.03 -1.54
CA ILE A 62 -0.56 8.06 -0.94
C ILE A 62 -1.08 6.66 -1.27
N HIS A 63 -0.23 5.87 -1.93
CA HIS A 63 -0.46 4.45 -2.16
C HIS A 63 0.40 3.65 -1.18
N TYR A 64 -0.23 2.78 -0.40
CA TYR A 64 0.44 1.98 0.62
C TYR A 64 0.18 0.51 0.35
N VAL A 65 1.26 -0.28 0.28
CA VAL A 65 1.20 -1.73 0.16
C VAL A 65 1.53 -2.34 1.52
N GLU A 66 0.61 -3.16 2.00
CA GLU A 66 0.74 -3.85 3.28
C GLU A 66 1.83 -4.91 3.24
N GLN A 67 2.49 -5.12 4.38
CA GLN A 67 3.52 -6.16 4.53
C GLN A 67 2.93 -7.56 4.32
N GLU A 68 1.72 -7.79 4.83
CA GLU A 68 0.89 -8.97 4.63
C GLU A 68 -0.41 -8.54 3.97
N PRO A 69 -0.43 -8.48 2.63
CA PRO A 69 -1.54 -7.87 1.95
C PRO A 69 -2.71 -8.85 1.81
N PHE A 70 -3.92 -8.29 1.95
CA PHE A 70 -5.15 -9.02 1.72
C PHE A 70 -5.53 -9.03 0.24
N LEU A 71 -5.79 -10.23 -0.29
CA LEU A 71 -6.43 -10.47 -1.58
C LEU A 71 -7.77 -11.16 -1.34
N PRO A 72 -8.90 -10.58 -1.79
CA PRO A 72 -10.19 -11.25 -1.75
C PRO A 72 -10.12 -12.61 -2.45
N GLN A 73 -10.76 -13.62 -1.88
CA GLN A 73 -10.85 -14.91 -2.55
C GLN A 73 -11.65 -14.80 -3.84
N ALA A 74 -11.04 -15.22 -4.94
CA ALA A 74 -11.65 -15.25 -6.25
C ALA A 74 -11.05 -16.41 -7.07
N LYS A 75 -11.63 -16.71 -8.24
CA LYS A 75 -11.10 -17.78 -9.10
C LYS A 75 -9.80 -17.36 -9.77
N THR A 76 -9.69 -16.08 -10.10
CA THR A 76 -8.57 -15.48 -10.83
C THR A 76 -8.02 -14.25 -10.10
N PHE A 77 -6.77 -13.85 -10.43
CA PHE A 77 -6.19 -12.61 -9.93
C PHE A 77 -6.96 -11.39 -10.40
N GLU A 78 -7.41 -11.36 -11.64
CA GLU A 78 -8.23 -10.27 -12.18
C GLU A 78 -9.49 -10.04 -11.31
N GLU A 79 -10.27 -11.09 -11.05
CA GLU A 79 -11.46 -11.00 -10.19
C GLU A 79 -11.12 -10.52 -8.77
N SER A 80 -10.01 -11.01 -8.21
CA SER A 80 -9.54 -10.62 -6.88
C SER A 80 -9.17 -9.13 -6.82
N LEU A 81 -8.48 -8.63 -7.84
CA LEU A 81 -8.04 -7.23 -7.95
C LEU A 81 -9.21 -6.29 -8.22
N ILE A 82 -10.18 -6.69 -9.05
CA ILE A 82 -11.44 -5.97 -9.26
C ILE A 82 -12.19 -5.79 -7.93
N CYS A 83 -12.31 -6.87 -7.14
CA CYS A 83 -12.94 -6.83 -5.83
C CYS A 83 -12.15 -5.93 -4.85
N ARG A 84 -10.82 -6.05 -4.81
CA ARG A 84 -9.95 -5.27 -3.93
C ARG A 84 -10.00 -3.78 -4.24
N GLY A 85 -10.01 -3.42 -5.52
CA GLY A 85 -10.12 -2.04 -5.99
C GLY A 85 -11.53 -1.48 -5.95
N HIS A 86 -12.52 -2.25 -5.47
CA HIS A 86 -13.94 -1.88 -5.49
C HIS A 86 -14.45 -1.48 -6.89
N LEU A 87 -13.84 -2.03 -7.95
CA LEU A 87 -14.19 -1.69 -9.34
C LEU A 87 -15.58 -2.21 -9.72
N ASN A 88 -16.05 -3.26 -9.04
CA ASN A 88 -17.39 -3.81 -9.18
C ASN A 88 -18.49 -2.90 -8.59
N THR A 89 -18.14 -1.96 -7.70
CA THR A 89 -19.11 -1.04 -7.09
C THR A 89 -19.19 0.31 -7.81
N VAL A 90 -18.41 0.51 -8.88
CA VAL A 90 -18.44 1.74 -9.67
C VAL A 90 -19.73 1.74 -10.51
N GLU A 91 -20.62 2.70 -10.24
CA GLU A 91 -21.91 2.83 -10.94
C GLU A 91 -21.76 3.40 -12.36
N ASP A 92 -20.80 4.30 -12.58
CA ASP A 92 -20.51 4.84 -13.91
C ASP A 92 -19.79 3.77 -14.74
N GLU A 93 -20.52 3.18 -15.69
CA GLU A 93 -19.99 2.17 -16.58
C GLU A 93 -18.78 2.66 -17.39
N ARG A 94 -18.73 3.93 -17.83
CA ARG A 94 -17.57 4.45 -18.57
C ARG A 94 -16.33 4.49 -17.70
N GLU A 95 -16.47 4.95 -16.46
CA GLU A 95 -15.37 5.01 -15.51
C GLU A 95 -14.90 3.60 -15.11
N LYS A 96 -15.84 2.69 -14.87
CA LYS A 96 -15.56 1.28 -14.61
C LYS A 96 -14.77 0.63 -15.75
N TRP A 97 -15.19 0.82 -17.00
CA TRP A 97 -14.46 0.35 -18.18
C TRP A 97 -13.05 0.93 -18.24
N ARG A 98 -12.89 2.23 -17.96
CA ARG A 98 -11.58 2.90 -17.94
C ARG A 98 -10.65 2.30 -16.88
N LEU A 99 -11.16 2.03 -15.68
CA LEU A 99 -10.39 1.45 -14.59
C LEU A 99 -9.99 -0.01 -14.87
N ILE A 100 -10.91 -0.82 -15.40
CA ILE A 100 -10.63 -2.21 -15.80
C ILE A 100 -9.61 -2.25 -16.95
N ALA A 101 -9.74 -1.38 -17.95
CA ALA A 101 -8.76 -1.27 -19.03
C ALA A 101 -7.36 -0.92 -18.49
N LYS A 102 -7.29 0.00 -17.52
CA LYS A 102 -6.02 0.38 -16.88
C LYS A 102 -5.42 -0.75 -16.03
N LEU A 103 -6.26 -1.52 -15.33
CA LEU A 103 -5.82 -2.73 -14.63
C LEU A 103 -5.20 -3.73 -15.61
N ASN A 104 -5.86 -4.00 -16.73
CA ASN A 104 -5.36 -4.90 -17.77
C ASN A 104 -4.08 -4.38 -18.43
N GLU A 105 -3.95 -3.06 -18.62
CA GLU A 105 -2.70 -2.44 -19.08
C GLU A 105 -1.55 -2.74 -18.11
N TYR A 106 -1.76 -2.58 -16.79
CA TYR A 106 -0.73 -2.87 -15.80
C TYR A 106 -0.39 -4.36 -15.71
N LEU A 107 -1.39 -5.24 -15.71
CA LEU A 107 -1.17 -6.69 -15.72
C LEU A 107 -0.27 -7.10 -16.88
N ASN A 108 -0.54 -6.61 -18.09
CA ASN A 108 0.30 -6.85 -19.27
C ASN A 108 1.69 -6.23 -19.13
N LYS A 109 1.77 -4.99 -18.64
CA LYS A 109 3.04 -4.27 -18.48
C LYS A 109 4.01 -4.99 -17.54
N PHE A 110 3.48 -5.67 -16.52
CA PHE A 110 4.26 -6.41 -15.53
C PHE A 110 4.34 -7.92 -15.81
N ASP A 111 3.85 -8.39 -16.97
CA ASP A 111 3.84 -9.80 -17.38
C ASP A 111 3.14 -10.73 -16.36
N LEU A 112 2.02 -10.25 -15.81
CA LEU A 112 1.26 -10.93 -14.78
C LEU A 112 0.05 -11.65 -15.40
N ASP A 113 -0.10 -12.96 -15.13
CA ASP A 113 -1.23 -13.76 -15.63
C ASP A 113 -2.52 -13.39 -14.88
N PRO A 114 -3.51 -12.76 -15.54
CA PRO A 114 -4.78 -12.39 -14.91
C PRO A 114 -5.64 -13.60 -14.53
N THR A 115 -5.47 -14.72 -15.24
CA THR A 115 -6.30 -15.93 -15.09
C THR A 115 -5.77 -16.89 -14.03
N ALA A 116 -4.55 -16.68 -13.55
CA ALA A 116 -3.94 -17.50 -12.52
C ALA A 116 -4.73 -17.43 -11.20
N ASN A 117 -4.70 -18.55 -10.46
CA ASN A 117 -5.46 -18.69 -9.22
C ASN A 117 -4.69 -18.08 -8.02
N PRO A 118 -5.23 -17.07 -7.33
CA PRO A 118 -4.54 -16.42 -6.20
C PRO A 118 -4.19 -17.38 -5.05
N ASN A 119 -4.96 -18.45 -4.85
CA ASN A 119 -4.74 -19.39 -3.76
C ASN A 119 -3.53 -20.32 -4.01
N LYS A 120 -3.11 -20.47 -5.27
CA LYS A 120 -1.95 -21.28 -5.65
C LYS A 120 -0.65 -20.47 -5.75
N ALA A 121 -0.76 -19.14 -5.72
CA ALA A 121 0.38 -18.24 -5.84
C ALA A 121 1.17 -18.11 -4.52
N SER A 122 2.48 -17.96 -4.66
CA SER A 122 3.42 -17.64 -3.59
C SER A 122 3.15 -16.25 -2.99
N GLY A 123 3.70 -15.99 -1.80
CA GLY A 123 3.59 -14.68 -1.17
C GLY A 123 4.26 -13.54 -1.97
N GLY A 124 5.28 -13.86 -2.78
CA GLY A 124 5.95 -12.90 -3.67
C GLY A 124 5.06 -12.51 -4.85
N GLU A 125 4.51 -13.49 -5.56
CA GLU A 125 3.60 -13.27 -6.69
C GLU A 125 2.34 -12.50 -6.27
N LYS A 126 1.79 -12.80 -5.09
CA LYS A 126 0.70 -12.00 -4.52
C LYS A 126 1.12 -10.54 -4.37
N LYS A 127 2.29 -10.26 -3.79
CA LYS A 127 2.80 -8.90 -3.57
C LYS A 127 3.00 -8.14 -4.88
N GLU A 128 3.49 -8.79 -5.92
CA GLU A 128 3.67 -8.18 -7.24
C GLU A 128 2.33 -7.72 -7.84
N GLN A 129 1.32 -8.58 -7.79
CA GLN A 129 -0.05 -8.28 -8.27
C GLN A 129 -0.71 -7.12 -7.51
N LEU A 130 -0.27 -6.85 -6.29
CA LEU A 130 -0.85 -5.81 -5.43
C LEU A 130 -0.25 -4.42 -5.63
N LEU A 131 0.81 -4.32 -6.44
CA LEU A 131 1.44 -3.05 -6.83
C LEU A 131 0.72 -2.36 -8.00
N LEU A 132 -0.30 -3.01 -8.57
CA LEU A 132 -1.16 -2.53 -9.65
C LEU A 132 -2.27 -1.62 -9.12
#